data_AF-A0A2E0ZFU4-F1
#
_entry.id   AF-A0A2E0ZFU4-F1
#
_cell.length_a   1.000
_cell.length_b   1.000
_cell.length_c   1.000
_cell.angle_alpha   90.00
_cell.angle_beta   90.00
_cell.angle_gamma   90.00
#
_symmetry.space_group_name_H-M   'P 1'
#
loop_
_entity.id
_entity.type
_entity.pdbx_description
1 polymer ?
#
loop_
_entity_poly.entity_id
_entity_poly.type
_entity_poly.pdbx_seq_one_letter_code
_entity_poly.pdbx_strand_id
1 'polypeptide(L)'
;MSSFSAPKRPRTVTITFWSVIFLGTWNLGRAIAIGQQLELQDVLNLQPDPRLRLAAAIIFTLLFFGLAWQLRRKRPFTINAIPLTIAGYTVYETAVWLLFAQPPRNWSLWLLTSLILIGSTFFTWWALRRATHTYFYFGCFKK
;
A
#
# COMPACT_ATOMS: atom_id res chain seq x y z
N MET A 1 14.86 12.11 38.74
CA MET A 1 15.14 11.67 37.35
C MET A 1 13.81 11.55 36.61
N SER A 2 13.48 12.48 35.71
CA SER A 2 12.27 12.33 34.89
C SER A 2 12.49 11.17 33.90
N SER A 3 11.67 10.13 34.00
CA SER A 3 11.65 9.09 32.98
C SER A 3 11.14 9.72 31.69
N PHE A 4 12.05 10.03 30.77
CA PHE A 4 11.67 10.36 29.40
C PHE A 4 11.05 9.10 28.78
N SER A 5 9.74 8.97 28.92
CA SER A 5 8.97 7.89 28.35
C SER A 5 9.09 7.94 26.82
N ALA A 6 9.27 6.77 26.21
CA ALA A 6 9.35 6.67 24.76
C ALA A 6 8.09 7.31 24.12
N PRO A 7 8.24 8.06 23.02
CA PRO A 7 7.14 8.81 22.44
C PRO A 7 6.09 7.82 21.96
N LYS A 8 4.86 8.00 22.44
CA LYS A 8 3.72 7.20 22.02
C LYS A 8 3.52 7.38 20.51
N ARG A 9 3.29 6.28 19.80
CA ARG A 9 3.06 6.29 18.35
C ARG A 9 1.91 7.26 18.01
N PRO A 10 2.11 8.26 17.13
CA PRO A 10 1.03 9.16 16.72
C PRO A 10 -0.11 8.39 16.07
N ARG A 11 -1.36 8.80 16.33
CA ARG A 11 -2.56 8.16 15.76
C ARG A 11 -2.52 8.11 14.23
N THR A 12 -2.02 9.16 13.59
CA THR A 12 -1.86 9.23 12.13
C THR A 12 -0.95 8.11 11.59
N VAL A 13 0.19 7.87 12.25
CA VAL A 13 1.13 6.78 11.89
C VAL A 13 0.53 5.40 12.15
N THR A 14 -0.32 5.26 13.17
CA THR A 14 -1.08 4.04 13.43
C THR A 14 -2.09 3.77 12.32
N ILE A 15 -2.83 4.78 11.88
CA ILE A 15 -3.77 4.68 10.75
C ILE A 15 -3.00 4.27 9.49
N THR A 16 -1.91 4.97 9.13
CA THR A 16 -1.08 4.62 7.97
C THR A 16 -0.61 3.16 8.01
N PHE A 17 -0.22 2.66 9.18
CA PHE A 17 0.21 1.28 9.31
C PHE A 17 -0.89 0.26 9.09
N TRP A 18 -2.08 0.51 9.65
CA TRP A 18 -3.22 -0.36 9.40
C TRP A 18 -3.67 -0.30 7.94
N SER A 19 -3.63 0.88 7.31
CA SER A 19 -3.90 1.02 5.87
C SER A 19 -2.91 0.22 5.02
N VAL A 20 -1.61 0.30 5.33
CA VAL A 20 -0.58 -0.46 4.62
C VAL A 20 -0.74 -1.98 4.83
N ILE A 21 -1.04 -2.42 6.06
CA ILE A 21 -1.37 -3.84 6.31
C ILE A 21 -2.59 -4.28 5.52
N PHE A 22 -3.65 -3.47 5.53
CA PHE A 22 -4.88 -3.76 4.80
C PHE A 22 -4.61 -3.91 3.29
N LEU A 23 -3.83 -3.01 2.69
CA LEU A 23 -3.41 -3.12 1.28
C LEU A 23 -2.56 -4.38 1.02
N GLY A 24 -1.68 -4.75 1.94
CA GLY A 24 -0.90 -5.99 1.85
C GLY A 24 -1.79 -7.24 1.88
N THR A 25 -2.72 -7.30 2.82
CA THR A 25 -3.70 -8.39 2.96
C THR A 25 -4.64 -8.47 1.75
N TRP A 26 -5.09 -7.32 1.23
CA TRP A 26 -5.90 -7.26 0.03
C TRP A 26 -5.18 -7.86 -1.18
N ASN A 27 -3.91 -7.48 -1.40
CA ASN A 27 -3.10 -8.05 -2.47
C ASN A 27 -2.79 -9.54 -2.24
N LEU A 28 -2.62 -9.98 -0.99
CA LEU A 28 -2.41 -11.39 -0.67
C LEU A 28 -3.65 -12.21 -1.03
N GLY A 29 -4.85 -11.74 -0.67
CA GLY A 29 -6.10 -12.36 -1.06
C GLY A 29 -6.24 -12.46 -2.59
N ARG A 30 -5.86 -11.42 -3.32
CA ARG A 30 -5.82 -11.43 -4.79
C ARG A 30 -4.82 -12.44 -5.35
N ALA A 31 -3.62 -12.50 -4.79
CA ALA A 31 -2.60 -13.46 -5.22
C ALA A 31 -3.09 -14.90 -5.02
N ILE A 32 -3.70 -15.19 -3.87
CA ILE A 32 -4.30 -16.50 -3.59
C ILE A 32 -5.42 -16.81 -4.57
N ALA A 33 -6.35 -15.88 -4.80
CA ALA A 33 -7.48 -16.07 -5.71
C ALA A 33 -7.01 -16.32 -7.16
N ILE A 34 -6.05 -15.54 -7.66
CA ILE A 34 -5.48 -15.73 -9.00
C ILE A 34 -4.73 -17.06 -9.06
N GLY A 35 -3.92 -17.38 -8.05
CA GLY A 35 -3.18 -18.64 -8.00
C GLY A 35 -4.09 -19.88 -8.03
N GLN A 36 -5.21 -19.85 -7.30
CA GLN A 36 -6.20 -20.93 -7.31
C GLN A 36 -6.95 -21.08 -8.63
N GLN A 37 -7.02 -20.01 -9.43
CA GLN A 37 -7.77 -19.97 -10.69
C GLN A 37 -6.84 -19.89 -11.91
N LEU A 38 -5.53 -20.07 -11.74
CA LEU A 38 -4.54 -19.77 -12.78
C LEU A 38 -4.78 -20.59 -14.04
N GLU A 39 -4.96 -21.91 -13.90
CA GLU A 39 -5.23 -22.81 -15.03
C GLU A 39 -6.53 -22.43 -15.76
N LEU A 40 -7.58 -22.07 -15.01
CA LEU A 40 -8.87 -21.66 -15.58
C LEU A 40 -8.75 -20.35 -16.36
N GLN A 41 -8.01 -19.38 -15.81
CA GLN A 41 -7.81 -18.06 -16.43
C GLN A 41 -6.88 -18.13 -17.65
N ASP A 42 -5.87 -19.00 -17.63
CA ASP A 42 -4.99 -19.28 -18.78
C ASP A 42 -5.79 -19.87 -19.95
N VAL A 43 -6.71 -20.81 -19.68
CA VAL A 43 -7.60 -21.40 -20.72
C VAL A 43 -8.57 -20.36 -21.30
N LEU A 44 -9.08 -19.44 -20.47
CA LEU A 44 -9.99 -18.38 -20.89
C LEU A 44 -9.29 -17.22 -21.62
N ASN A 45 -7.96 -17.26 -21.75
CA ASN A 45 -7.13 -16.23 -22.38
C ASN A 45 -7.47 -14.81 -21.90
N LEU A 46 -7.68 -14.68 -20.59
CA LEU A 46 -8.06 -13.42 -19.98
C LEU A 46 -6.89 -12.43 -20.02
N GLN A 47 -7.17 -11.20 -20.46
CA GLN A 47 -6.19 -10.12 -20.42
C GLN A 47 -6.41 -9.21 -19.20
N PRO A 48 -5.34 -8.69 -18.58
CA PRO A 48 -3.94 -9.01 -18.83
C PRO A 48 -3.57 -10.40 -18.29
N ASP A 49 -2.46 -10.96 -18.81
CA ASP A 49 -1.95 -12.30 -18.45
C ASP A 49 -2.08 -12.56 -16.93
N PRO A 50 -2.81 -13.62 -16.52
CA PRO A 50 -3.00 -13.98 -15.12
C PRO A 50 -1.70 -14.09 -14.33
N ARG A 51 -0.60 -14.52 -14.97
CA ARG A 51 0.73 -14.66 -14.36
C ARG A 51 1.33 -13.31 -14.02
N LEU A 52 1.17 -12.31 -14.89
CA LEU A 52 1.61 -10.94 -14.63
C LEU A 52 0.82 -10.33 -13.47
N ARG A 53 -0.50 -10.56 -13.43
CA ARG A 53 -1.36 -10.09 -12.33
C ARG A 53 -0.99 -10.75 -11.00
N LEU A 54 -0.68 -12.05 -11.02
CA LEU A 54 -0.22 -12.80 -9.86
C LEU A 54 1.12 -12.27 -9.35
N ALA A 55 2.11 -12.12 -10.25
CA ALA A 55 3.43 -11.59 -9.91
C ALA A 55 3.32 -10.19 -9.30
N ALA A 56 2.54 -9.30 -9.90
CA ALA A 56 2.29 -7.96 -9.37
C ALA A 56 1.63 -8.01 -7.99
N ALA A 57 0.61 -8.85 -7.79
CA ALA A 57 -0.05 -9.00 -6.49
C ALA A 57 0.94 -9.46 -5.41
N ILE A 58 1.78 -10.46 -5.71
CA ILE A 58 2.82 -10.94 -4.79
C ILE A 58 3.83 -9.83 -4.47
N ILE A 59 4.32 -9.11 -5.49
CA ILE A 59 5.28 -8.01 -5.31
C ILE A 59 4.70 -6.93 -4.39
N PHE A 60 3.47 -6.47 -4.65
CA PHE A 60 2.83 -5.45 -3.83
C PHE A 60 2.51 -5.94 -2.43
N THR A 61 2.12 -7.21 -2.24
CA THR A 61 1.97 -7.82 -0.91
C THR A 61 3.26 -7.74 -0.11
N LEU A 62 4.37 -8.18 -0.70
CA LEU A 62 5.68 -8.17 -0.05
C LEU A 62 6.14 -6.74 0.27
N LEU A 63 5.94 -5.81 -0.65
CA LEU A 63 6.26 -4.39 -0.44
C LEU A 63 5.43 -3.80 0.71
N PHE A 64 4.11 -4.00 0.73
CA PHE A 64 3.26 -3.44 1.78
C PHE A 64 3.57 -4.04 3.15
N PHE A 65 3.70 -5.36 3.29
CA PHE A 65 4.09 -5.95 4.56
C PHE A 65 5.51 -5.56 4.99
N GLY A 66 6.45 -5.52 4.05
CA GLY A 66 7.80 -5.02 4.28
C GLY A 66 7.79 -3.59 4.81
N LEU A 67 7.04 -2.69 4.18
CA LEU A 67 6.94 -1.29 4.61
C LEU A 67 6.19 -1.13 5.94
N ALA A 68 5.13 -1.90 6.19
CA ALA A 68 4.46 -1.91 7.49
C ALA A 68 5.42 -2.32 8.62
N TRP A 69 6.23 -3.34 8.37
CA TRP A 69 7.26 -3.80 9.30
C TRP A 69 8.34 -2.74 9.55
N GLN A 70 8.82 -2.09 8.50
CA GLN A 70 9.84 -1.04 8.60
C GLN A 70 9.29 0.22 9.27
N LEU A 71 8.01 0.53 9.09
CA LEU A 71 7.32 1.62 9.78
C LEU A 71 7.16 1.33 11.28
N ARG A 72 6.88 0.07 11.64
CA ARG A 72 6.91 -0.39 13.04
C ARG A 72 8.31 -0.27 13.65
N ARG A 73 9.36 -0.53 12.86
CA ARG A 73 10.77 -0.32 13.23
C ARG A 73 11.21 1.14 13.18
N LYS A 74 10.30 2.09 12.92
CA LYS A 74 10.57 3.53 12.88
C LYS A 74 11.66 3.93 11.88
N ARG A 75 11.79 3.22 10.75
CA ARG A 75 12.81 3.55 9.74
C ARG A 75 12.43 4.82 8.97
N PRO A 76 13.31 5.82 8.85
CA PRO A 76 12.98 7.13 8.28
C PRO A 76 12.66 7.07 6.77
N PHE A 77 13.24 6.13 6.02
CA PHE A 77 12.97 5.99 4.58
C PHE A 77 11.48 5.70 4.28
N THR A 78 10.74 5.12 5.25
CA THR A 78 9.31 4.81 5.10
C THR A 78 8.44 6.04 4.88
N ILE A 79 8.92 7.23 5.28
CA ILE A 79 8.24 8.52 5.06
C ILE A 79 7.97 8.74 3.57
N ASN A 80 8.92 8.37 2.70
CA ASN A 80 8.78 8.51 1.25
C ASN A 80 8.39 7.18 0.59
N ALA A 81 8.90 6.05 1.08
CA ALA A 81 8.67 4.76 0.43
C ALA A 81 7.20 4.31 0.49
N ILE A 82 6.47 4.59 1.59
CA ILE A 82 5.04 4.25 1.70
C ILE A 82 4.20 5.01 0.67
N PRO A 83 4.21 6.36 0.63
CA PRO A 83 3.40 7.09 -0.33
C PRO A 83 3.81 6.77 -1.78
N LEU A 84 5.10 6.60 -2.08
CA LEU A 84 5.55 6.19 -3.41
C LEU A 84 5.04 4.80 -3.81
N THR A 85 5.03 3.84 -2.88
CA THR A 85 4.52 2.49 -3.16
C THR A 85 3.01 2.50 -3.38
N ILE A 86 2.26 3.27 -2.59
CA ILE A 86 0.81 3.44 -2.81
C ILE A 86 0.55 4.13 -4.15
N ALA A 87 1.32 5.17 -4.51
CA ALA A 87 1.21 5.83 -5.80
C ALA A 87 1.50 4.86 -6.96
N GLY A 88 2.59 4.09 -6.88
CA GLY A 88 2.94 3.08 -7.88
C GLY A 88 1.85 2.00 -8.03
N TYR A 89 1.31 1.52 -6.91
CA TYR A 89 0.17 0.61 -6.92
C TYR A 89 -1.08 1.22 -7.56
N THR A 90 -1.34 2.50 -7.29
CA THR A 90 -2.47 3.24 -7.88
C THR A 90 -2.33 3.37 -9.39
N VAL A 91 -1.13 3.70 -9.88
CA VAL A 91 -0.83 3.79 -11.32
C VAL A 91 -1.01 2.42 -11.98
N TYR A 92 -0.45 1.37 -11.37
CA TYR A 92 -0.60 0.00 -11.86
C TYR A 92 -2.08 -0.41 -11.96
N GLU A 93 -2.86 -0.25 -10.90
CA GLU A 93 -4.29 -0.59 -10.91
C GLU A 93 -5.05 0.22 -11.96
N THR A 94 -4.82 1.54 -12.02
CA THR A 94 -5.47 2.41 -13.00
C THR A 94 -5.14 1.99 -14.43
N ALA A 95 -3.87 1.64 -14.70
CA ALA A 95 -3.45 1.16 -16.01
C ALA A 95 -4.12 -0.18 -16.38
N VAL A 96 -4.19 -1.13 -15.44
CA VAL A 96 -4.89 -2.40 -15.66
C VAL A 96 -6.37 -2.18 -15.98
N TRP A 97 -7.03 -1.30 -15.23
CA TRP A 97 -8.43 -0.96 -15.47
C TRP A 97 -8.64 -0.27 -16.83
N LEU A 98 -7.84 0.74 -17.16
CA LEU A 98 -7.99 1.50 -18.41
C LEU A 98 -7.72 0.66 -19.66
N LEU A 99 -6.74 -0.25 -19.60
CA LEU A 99 -6.30 -1.01 -20.76
C LEU A 99 -7.07 -2.31 -20.95
N PHE A 100 -7.60 -2.91 -19.88
CA PHE A 100 -8.14 -4.28 -19.94
C PHE A 100 -9.55 -4.46 -19.36
N ALA A 101 -10.15 -3.46 -18.71
CA ALA A 101 -11.55 -3.59 -18.27
C ALA A 101 -12.51 -3.26 -19.42
N GLN A 102 -13.35 -4.22 -19.82
CA GLN A 102 -14.41 -3.99 -20.81
C GLN A 102 -15.59 -3.19 -20.18
N PRO A 103 -16.12 -2.13 -20.82
CA PRO A 103 -17.30 -1.40 -20.34
C PRO A 103 -18.60 -2.22 -20.54
N PRO A 104 -19.67 -2.08 -19.70
CA PRO A 104 -20.07 -0.82 -19.07
C PRO A 104 -20.42 -0.84 -17.55
N ARG A 105 -20.19 -1.92 -16.80
CA ARG A 105 -20.86 -2.08 -15.47
C ARG A 105 -20.19 -1.42 -14.25
N ASN A 106 -18.96 -0.92 -14.33
CA ASN A 106 -18.17 -0.59 -13.11
C ASN A 106 -17.53 0.81 -13.06
N TRP A 107 -18.01 1.79 -13.83
CA TRP A 107 -17.37 3.12 -13.87
C TRP A 107 -17.36 3.86 -12.52
N SER A 108 -18.46 3.75 -11.76
CA SER A 108 -18.58 4.36 -10.42
C SER A 108 -17.63 3.71 -9.40
N LEU A 109 -17.46 2.38 -9.47
CA LEU A 109 -16.52 1.63 -8.64
C LEU A 109 -15.07 1.98 -8.97
N TRP A 110 -14.75 2.16 -10.25
CA TRP A 110 -13.42 2.59 -10.69
C TRP A 110 -13.07 3.98 -10.16
N LEU A 111 -13.99 4.95 -10.31
CA LEU A 111 -13.77 6.32 -9.83
C LEU A 111 -13.58 6.34 -8.31
N LEU A 112 -14.45 5.66 -7.57
CA LEU A 112 -14.37 5.57 -6.11
C LEU A 112 -13.04 4.93 -5.66
N THR A 113 -12.64 3.82 -6.28
CA THR A 113 -11.39 3.12 -5.94
C THR A 113 -10.18 4.01 -6.22
N SER A 114 -10.17 4.69 -7.37
CA SER A 114 -9.09 5.61 -7.74
C SER A 114 -8.98 6.77 -6.76
N LEU A 115 -10.11 7.39 -6.37
CA LEU A 115 -10.14 8.47 -5.39
C LEU A 115 -9.64 8.01 -4.01
N ILE A 116 -10.02 6.80 -3.57
CA ILE A 116 -9.53 6.22 -2.31
C ILE A 116 -8.01 6.03 -2.35
N LEU A 117 -7.46 5.53 -3.45
CA LEU A 117 -6.03 5.27 -3.59
C LEU A 117 -5.21 6.58 -3.69
N ILE A 118 -5.69 7.55 -4.46
CA ILE A 118 -5.10 8.89 -4.56
C ILE A 118 -5.14 9.58 -3.19
N GLY A 119 -6.31 9.58 -2.53
CA GLY A 119 -6.49 10.12 -1.19
C GLY A 119 -5.58 9.45 -0.16
N SER A 120 -5.40 8.13 -0.25
CA SER A 120 -4.49 7.37 0.61
C SER A 120 -3.03 7.79 0.39
N THR A 121 -2.63 8.06 -0.85
CA THR A 121 -1.28 8.57 -1.16
C THR A 121 -1.02 9.91 -0.48
N PHE A 122 -1.91 10.89 -0.67
CA PHE A 122 -1.78 12.20 -0.06
C PHE A 122 -1.86 12.15 1.47
N PHE A 123 -2.79 11.37 2.01
CA PHE A 123 -2.96 11.20 3.45
C PHE A 123 -1.71 10.58 4.07
N THR A 124 -1.18 9.48 3.53
CA THR A 124 0.00 8.81 4.08
C THR A 124 1.24 9.69 3.99
N TRP A 125 1.41 10.42 2.88
CA TRP A 125 2.47 11.41 2.74
C TRP A 125 2.39 12.46 3.85
N TRP A 126 1.23 13.12 4.00
CA TRP A 126 1.01 14.15 5.01
C TRP A 126 1.18 13.60 6.44
N ALA A 127 0.58 12.46 6.73
CA ALA A 127 0.59 11.81 8.04
C ALA A 127 2.01 11.46 8.51
N LEU A 128 2.82 10.89 7.61
CA LEU A 128 4.20 10.51 7.92
C LEU A 128 5.11 11.73 8.02
N ARG A 129 4.97 12.72 7.13
CA ARG A 129 5.74 13.98 7.22
C ARG A 129 5.47 14.73 8.51
N ARG A 130 4.21 14.81 8.95
CA ARG A 130 3.85 15.45 10.22
C ARG A 130 4.48 14.75 11.43
N ALA A 131 4.67 13.43 11.36
CA ALA A 131 5.24 12.63 12.43
C ALA A 131 6.78 12.51 12.39
N THR A 132 7.45 13.16 11.43
CA THR A 132 8.90 13.04 11.20
C THR A 132 9.71 13.26 12.47
N HIS A 133 9.57 14.43 13.09
CA HIS A 133 10.38 14.82 14.26
C HIS A 133 10.02 14.02 15.53
N THR A 134 8.75 13.68 15.72
CA THR A 134 8.25 13.09 16.97
C THR A 134 8.34 11.56 17.01
N TYR A 135 8.26 10.88 15.86
CA TYR A 135 8.23 9.42 15.81
C TYR A 135 9.52 8.81 15.24
N PHE A 136 10.12 9.42 14.22
CA PHE A 136 11.31 8.89 13.54
C PHE A 136 12.61 9.41 14.14
N TYR A 137 12.66 10.67 14.61
CA TYR A 137 13.89 11.32 15.07
C TYR A 137 13.95 11.65 16.57
N PHE A 138 13.03 11.13 17.39
CA PHE A 138 12.94 11.43 18.83
C PHE A 138 14.23 11.16 19.64
N GLY A 139 15.16 10.34 19.13
CA GLY A 139 16.45 10.06 19.77
C GLY A 139 17.67 10.72 19.11
N CYS A 140 17.51 11.41 17.97
CA CYS A 140 18.63 11.90 17.17
C CYS A 140 19.10 13.32 17.53
N PHE A 141 18.33 14.05 18.34
CA PHE A 141 18.68 15.39 18.84
C PHE A 141 19.52 15.37 20.14
N LYS A 142 20.00 14.20 20.57
CA LYS A 142 21.06 14.09 21.58
C LYS A 142 22.42 13.93 20.89
N LYS A 143 22.96 15.03 20.38
CA LYS A 143 24.39 15.23 20.17
C LYS A 143 24.72 16.67 20.50
#